data_AF-A0A1S6WTN6-F1
#
_entry.id   AF-A0A1S6WTN6-F1
#
_cell.length_a   1.000
_cell.length_b   1.000
_cell.length_c   1.000
_cell.angle_alpha   90.00
_cell.angle_beta   90.00
_cell.angle_gamma   90.00
#
_symmetry.space_group_name_H-M   'P 1'
#
loop_
_entity.id
_entity.type
_entity.pdbx_description
1 polymer ?
#
loop_
_entity_poly.entity_id
_entity_poly.type
_entity_poly.pdbx_seq_one_letter_code
_entity_poly.pdbx_strand_id
1 'polypeptide(L)'
;MKKRKKRGRPRIEGQIREPNGRISRAKTPDKSSYQQTLEMRAKRYGISIQDAKNPIMGTYVGRLYLLEKKINQDQYDASQQYIQVLNNYRCAKQLPGAVYDGITTNHDQESLEKWIEVATDRYKAMQEVIRETQELYRQYNLHAALQYIVIEDQQLPYLVSSLRMALNALQKYCPEKKKTS
;
A
#
# COMPACT_ATOMS: atom_id res chain seq x y z
N MET A 1 -11.35 30.04 44.94
CA MET A 1 -12.18 30.25 43.72
C MET A 1 -11.47 29.67 42.49
N LYS A 2 -12.06 28.67 41.81
CA LYS A 2 -11.48 28.07 40.59
C LYS A 2 -11.60 29.06 39.42
N LYS A 3 -10.47 29.52 38.86
CA LYS A 3 -10.44 30.37 37.65
C LYS A 3 -11.05 29.58 36.48
N ARG A 4 -12.19 30.06 35.94
CA ARG A 4 -12.78 29.49 34.71
C ARG A 4 -11.80 29.68 33.55
N LYS A 5 -11.40 28.59 32.88
CA LYS A 5 -10.62 28.67 31.62
C LYS A 5 -11.43 29.52 30.63
N LYS A 6 -10.87 30.64 30.18
CA LYS A 6 -11.48 31.49 29.16
C LYS A 6 -11.68 30.64 27.90
N ARG A 7 -12.92 30.46 27.46
CA ARG A 7 -13.21 29.89 26.13
C ARG A 7 -12.65 30.87 25.09
N GLY A 8 -11.89 30.36 24.13
CA GLY A 8 -11.39 31.17 23.01
C GLY A 8 -12.54 31.81 22.22
N ARG A 9 -12.21 32.76 21.33
CA ARG A 9 -13.19 33.44 20.48
C ARG A 9 -14.10 32.41 19.80
N PRO A 10 -15.44 32.54 19.90
CA PRO A 10 -16.37 31.60 19.29
C PRO A 10 -16.12 31.52 17.78
N ARG A 11 -16.22 30.29 17.24
CA ARG A 11 -16.09 30.05 15.80
C ARG A 11 -17.30 30.65 15.09
N ILE A 12 -17.04 31.43 14.04
CA ILE A 12 -18.09 31.89 13.13
C ILE A 12 -18.58 30.67 12.34
N GLU A 13 -19.87 30.38 12.41
CA GLU A 13 -20.54 29.29 11.71
C GLU A 13 -20.62 29.56 10.20
N GLY A 14 -20.56 28.50 9.38
CA GLY A 14 -20.63 28.60 7.91
C GLY A 14 -19.34 29.05 7.20
N GLN A 15 -18.29 29.45 7.92
CA GLN A 15 -17.02 29.90 7.32
C GLN A 15 -16.02 28.76 7.12
N ILE A 16 -15.47 28.64 5.92
CA ILE A 16 -14.47 27.63 5.56
C ILE A 16 -13.12 28.02 6.18
N ARG A 17 -12.35 27.04 6.67
CA ARG A 17 -11.07 27.27 7.36
C ARG A 17 -9.91 26.57 6.69
N GLU A 18 -8.74 27.17 6.81
CA GLU A 18 -7.45 26.56 6.48
C GLU A 18 -7.04 25.53 7.54
N PRO A 19 -6.11 24.61 7.25
CA PRO A 19 -5.59 23.62 8.20
C PRO A 19 -5.04 24.24 9.50
N ASN A 20 -4.51 25.46 9.42
CA ASN A 20 -4.00 26.26 10.53
C ASN A 20 -5.11 26.91 11.40
N GLY A 21 -6.39 26.68 11.10
CA GLY A 21 -7.54 27.19 11.84
C GLY A 21 -7.96 28.63 11.50
N ARG A 22 -7.25 29.33 10.61
CA ARG A 22 -7.66 30.66 10.09
C ARG A 22 -8.86 30.50 9.16
N ILE A 23 -9.70 31.52 9.10
CA ILE A 23 -10.79 31.58 8.10
C ILE A 23 -10.13 31.72 6.73
N SER A 24 -10.46 30.81 5.82
CA SER A 24 -9.94 30.82 4.46
C SER A 24 -10.40 32.10 3.77
N ARG A 25 -9.45 32.83 3.18
CA ARG A 25 -9.73 34.04 2.39
C ARG A 25 -10.01 33.74 0.92
N ALA A 26 -9.83 32.48 0.50
CA ALA A 26 -10.09 32.05 -0.87
C ALA A 26 -11.62 31.98 -1.11
N LYS A 27 -12.11 32.64 -2.17
CA LYS A 27 -13.53 32.60 -2.57
C LYS A 27 -14.01 31.17 -2.87
N THR A 28 -13.09 30.33 -3.35
CA THR A 28 -13.23 28.89 -3.45
C THR A 28 -12.05 28.27 -2.72
N PRO A 29 -12.25 27.58 -1.59
CA PRO A 29 -11.16 26.86 -0.94
C PRO A 29 -10.56 25.87 -1.94
N ASP A 30 -9.27 25.58 -1.82
CA ASP A 30 -8.51 24.64 -2.63
C ASP A 30 -8.92 23.17 -2.40
N LYS A 31 -10.23 22.92 -2.27
CA LYS A 31 -10.86 21.62 -2.48
C LYS A 31 -10.85 21.26 -3.98
N SER A 32 -10.59 22.24 -4.86
CA SER A 32 -10.64 22.04 -6.30
C SER A 32 -9.61 21.02 -6.78
N SER A 33 -8.36 21.05 -6.30
CA SER A 33 -7.29 20.17 -6.79
C SER A 33 -7.52 18.69 -6.41
N TYR A 34 -7.81 18.41 -5.14
CA TYR A 34 -8.15 17.06 -4.67
C TYR A 34 -9.43 16.54 -5.32
N GLN A 35 -10.47 17.37 -5.39
CA GLN A 35 -11.73 16.97 -6.01
C GLN A 35 -11.58 16.76 -7.53
N GLN A 36 -10.85 17.61 -8.23
CA GLN A 36 -10.50 17.42 -9.65
C GLN A 36 -9.71 16.14 -9.87
N THR A 37 -8.80 15.78 -8.96
CA THR A 37 -8.04 14.53 -9.04
C THR A 37 -8.96 13.31 -8.88
N LEU A 38 -9.92 13.37 -7.95
CA LEU A 38 -10.94 12.33 -7.79
C LEU A 38 -11.86 12.24 -9.01
N GLU A 39 -12.27 13.38 -9.58
CA GLU A 39 -13.09 13.44 -10.80
C GLU A 39 -12.34 12.88 -12.01
N MET A 40 -11.05 13.22 -12.17
CA MET A 40 -10.17 12.66 -13.21
C MET A 40 -10.01 11.15 -13.06
N ARG A 41 -9.80 10.66 -11.82
CA ARG A 41 -9.73 9.22 -11.53
C ARG A 41 -11.06 8.52 -11.82
N ALA A 42 -12.17 9.10 -11.37
CA ALA A 42 -13.52 8.61 -11.60
C ALA A 42 -13.81 8.47 -13.10
N LYS A 43 -13.50 9.52 -13.87
CA LYS A 43 -13.64 9.54 -15.33
C LYS A 43 -12.74 8.52 -16.02
N ARG A 44 -11.47 8.42 -15.61
CA ARG A 44 -10.49 7.49 -16.21
C ARG A 44 -10.91 6.04 -16.08
N TYR A 45 -11.52 5.67 -14.94
CA TYR A 45 -11.86 4.28 -14.64
C TYR A 45 -13.36 3.98 -14.71
N GLY A 46 -14.21 4.97 -15.05
CA GLY A 46 -15.66 4.78 -15.16
C GLY A 46 -16.35 4.47 -13.82
N ILE A 47 -15.85 5.03 -12.73
CA ILE A 47 -16.32 4.76 -11.35
C ILE A 47 -16.95 6.00 -10.71
N SER A 48 -17.65 5.82 -9.60
CA SER A 48 -18.17 6.97 -8.84
C SER A 48 -17.03 7.75 -8.16
N ILE A 49 -17.25 9.03 -7.88
CA ILE A 49 -16.30 9.86 -7.12
C ILE A 49 -16.08 9.28 -5.70
N GLN A 50 -17.08 8.63 -5.12
CA GLN A 50 -16.93 7.97 -3.82
C GLN A 50 -16.00 6.77 -3.90
N ASP A 51 -16.12 5.94 -4.94
CA ASP A 51 -15.23 4.80 -5.16
C ASP A 51 -13.81 5.26 -5.48
N ALA A 52 -13.66 6.37 -6.21
CA ALA A 52 -12.36 6.97 -6.52
C ALA A 52 -11.56 7.42 -5.28
N LYS A 53 -12.25 7.66 -4.14
CA LYS A 53 -11.60 7.97 -2.85
C LYS A 53 -10.95 6.76 -2.21
N ASN A 54 -11.34 5.54 -2.58
CA ASN A 54 -10.76 4.35 -2.01
C ASN A 54 -9.27 4.28 -2.37
N PRO A 55 -8.34 4.24 -1.39
CA PRO A 55 -6.90 4.23 -1.67
C PRO A 55 -6.48 2.99 -2.48
N ILE A 56 -7.18 1.86 -2.34
CA ILE A 56 -6.94 0.63 -3.10
C ILE A 56 -7.06 0.88 -4.60
N MET A 57 -7.95 1.79 -5.02
CA MET A 57 -8.13 2.16 -6.43
C MET A 57 -6.94 2.90 -7.04
N GLY A 58 -6.03 3.40 -6.19
CA GLY A 58 -4.81 4.08 -6.61
C GLY A 58 -3.88 3.17 -7.41
N THR A 59 -3.83 1.88 -7.06
CA THR A 59 -2.90 0.91 -7.68
C THR A 59 -3.61 0.04 -8.72
N TYR A 60 -2.86 -0.46 -9.69
CA TYR A 60 -3.35 -1.40 -10.68
C TYR A 60 -3.77 -2.71 -10.02
N VAL A 61 -3.00 -3.23 -9.06
CA VAL A 61 -3.39 -4.43 -8.30
C VAL A 61 -4.72 -4.24 -7.58
N GLY A 62 -4.94 -3.07 -6.95
CA GLY A 62 -6.20 -2.78 -6.30
C GLY A 62 -7.37 -2.58 -7.28
N ARG A 63 -7.13 -2.04 -8.48
CA ARG A 63 -8.14 -2.02 -9.56
C ARG A 63 -8.46 -3.42 -10.09
N LEU A 64 -7.46 -4.29 -10.23
CA LEU A 64 -7.66 -5.70 -10.60
C LEU A 64 -8.55 -6.43 -9.58
N TYR A 65 -8.44 -6.08 -8.30
CA TYR A 65 -9.25 -6.62 -7.22
C TYR A 65 -10.67 -5.99 -7.15
N LEU A 66 -10.77 -4.67 -7.16
CA LEU A 66 -12.02 -3.97 -6.91
C LEU A 66 -12.92 -3.84 -8.14
N LEU A 67 -12.35 -3.54 -9.31
CA LEU A 67 -13.12 -3.32 -10.54
C LEU A 67 -13.16 -4.55 -11.44
N GLU A 68 -11.99 -5.07 -11.80
CA GLU A 68 -11.91 -6.11 -12.83
C GLU A 68 -12.21 -7.50 -12.28
N LYS A 69 -12.19 -7.66 -10.94
CA LYS A 69 -12.40 -8.95 -10.24
C LYS A 69 -11.50 -10.07 -10.79
N LYS A 70 -10.32 -9.71 -11.31
CA LYS A 70 -9.34 -10.65 -11.89
C LYS A 70 -8.47 -11.32 -10.83
N ILE A 71 -8.36 -10.70 -9.66
CA ILE A 71 -7.74 -11.28 -8.46
C ILE A 71 -8.72 -11.26 -7.30
N ASN A 72 -8.59 -12.21 -6.38
CA ASN A 72 -9.42 -12.28 -5.17
C ASN A 72 -8.75 -11.54 -4.00
N GLN A 73 -9.45 -11.45 -2.86
CA GLN A 73 -8.95 -10.80 -1.65
C GLN A 73 -7.63 -11.41 -1.16
N ASP A 74 -7.54 -12.74 -1.12
CA ASP A 74 -6.32 -13.45 -0.70
C ASP A 74 -5.09 -13.09 -1.56
N GLN A 75 -5.27 -13.01 -2.88
CA GLN A 75 -4.22 -12.60 -3.82
C GLN A 75 -3.86 -11.13 -3.64
N TYR A 76 -4.87 -10.27 -3.44
CA TYR A 76 -4.63 -8.86 -3.12
C TYR A 76 -3.81 -8.74 -1.83
N ASP A 77 -4.18 -9.44 -0.76
CA ASP A 77 -3.46 -9.41 0.51
C ASP A 77 -2.03 -9.93 0.37
N ALA A 78 -1.82 -11.01 -0.39
CA ALA A 78 -0.48 -11.52 -0.69
C ALA A 78 0.39 -10.48 -1.43
N SER A 79 -0.21 -9.65 -2.29
CA SER A 79 0.53 -8.56 -2.96
C SER A 79 0.99 -7.48 -1.98
N GLN A 80 0.15 -7.14 -1.00
CA GLN A 80 0.47 -6.14 0.01
C GLN A 80 1.54 -6.66 0.96
N GLN A 81 1.45 -7.93 1.35
CA GLN A 81 2.49 -8.59 2.14
C GLN A 81 3.83 -8.64 1.41
N TYR A 82 3.82 -8.92 0.09
CA TYR A 82 5.04 -8.89 -0.71
C TYR A 82 5.71 -7.51 -0.69
N ILE A 83 4.93 -6.43 -0.88
CA ILE A 83 5.44 -5.04 -0.78
C ILE A 83 6.02 -4.79 0.61
N GLN A 84 5.34 -5.21 1.67
CA GLN A 84 5.80 -5.02 3.04
C GLN A 84 7.11 -5.76 3.33
N VAL A 85 7.22 -7.04 2.95
CA VAL A 85 8.44 -7.82 3.14
C VAL A 85 9.60 -7.24 2.34
N LEU A 86 9.38 -6.83 1.09
CA LEU A 86 10.39 -6.16 0.28
C LEU A 86 10.84 -4.84 0.91
N ASN A 87 9.90 -4.02 1.41
CA ASN A 87 10.25 -2.76 2.06
C ASN A 87 11.04 -2.99 3.36
N ASN A 88 10.65 -3.96 4.18
CA ASN A 88 11.38 -4.34 5.40
C ASN A 88 12.81 -4.80 5.06
N TYR A 89 12.98 -5.61 4.02
CA TYR A 89 14.30 -6.01 3.53
C TYR A 89 15.13 -4.80 3.07
N ARG A 90 14.55 -3.88 2.29
CA ARG A 90 15.23 -2.65 1.87
C ARG A 90 15.65 -1.79 3.05
N CYS A 91 14.78 -1.63 4.05
CA CYS A 91 15.10 -0.93 5.31
C CYS A 91 16.24 -1.63 6.06
N ALA A 92 16.17 -2.96 6.22
CA ALA A 92 17.19 -3.76 6.89
C ALA A 92 18.56 -3.70 6.21
N LYS A 93 18.58 -3.54 4.88
CA LYS A 93 19.80 -3.40 4.07
C LYS A 93 20.17 -1.96 3.74
N GLN A 94 19.42 -0.98 4.25
CA GLN A 94 19.59 0.44 3.99
C GLN A 94 19.66 0.77 2.48
N LEU A 95 18.86 0.06 1.68
CA LEU A 95 18.84 0.22 0.23
C LEU A 95 18.03 1.47 -0.19
N PRO A 96 18.38 2.09 -1.34
CA PRO A 96 17.57 3.16 -1.92
C PRO A 96 16.11 2.73 -2.14
N GLY A 97 15.18 3.67 -1.95
CA GLY A 97 13.75 3.42 -2.11
C GLY A 97 13.10 2.62 -0.97
N ALA A 98 13.79 2.48 0.16
CA ALA A 98 13.19 2.05 1.43
C ALA A 98 12.29 3.16 1.99
N VAL A 99 11.07 2.79 2.39
CA VAL A 99 10.13 3.67 3.08
C VAL A 99 10.24 3.40 4.58
N TYR A 100 10.77 4.38 5.31
CA TYR A 100 10.89 4.34 6.76
C TYR A 100 9.63 4.94 7.39
N ASP A 101 8.61 4.11 7.60
CA ASP A 101 7.54 4.48 8.51
C ASP A 101 8.16 4.48 9.91
N GLY A 102 8.17 5.62 10.60
CA GLY A 102 8.95 5.95 11.82
C GLY A 102 8.78 5.04 13.06
N ILE A 103 8.32 3.80 12.88
CA ILE A 103 8.26 2.70 13.84
C ILE A 103 9.67 2.26 14.28
N THR A 104 10.72 2.53 13.49
CA THR A 104 12.09 2.03 13.74
C THR A 104 12.93 2.88 14.71
N THR A 105 12.40 3.96 15.30
CA THR A 105 13.25 4.92 16.05
C THR A 105 13.59 4.52 17.49
N ASN A 106 13.04 3.41 18.02
CA ASN A 106 13.22 3.00 19.42
C ASN A 106 13.52 1.49 19.55
N HIS A 107 14.50 0.97 18.84
CA HIS A 107 15.00 -0.39 19.06
C HIS A 107 16.33 -0.37 19.79
N ASP A 108 16.44 -1.17 20.86
CA ASP A 108 17.74 -1.55 21.41
C ASP A 108 18.55 -2.28 20.32
N GLN A 109 19.88 -2.12 20.33
CA GLN A 109 20.78 -2.65 19.29
C GLN A 109 20.54 -4.15 19.00
N GLU A 110 20.37 -4.97 20.04
CA GLU A 110 20.10 -6.41 19.90
C GLU A 110 18.73 -6.71 19.25
N SER A 111 17.72 -5.87 19.51
CA SER A 111 16.39 -5.98 18.90
C SER A 111 16.42 -5.60 17.42
N LEU A 112 17.24 -4.60 17.07
CA LEU A 112 17.45 -4.18 15.68
C LEU A 112 18.14 -5.28 14.86
N GLU A 113 19.19 -5.90 15.40
CA GLU A 113 19.92 -6.99 14.73
C GLU A 113 19.03 -8.19 14.45
N LYS A 114 18.25 -8.63 15.44
CA LYS A 114 17.25 -9.71 15.25
C LYS A 114 16.20 -9.35 14.21
N TRP A 115 15.73 -8.09 14.19
CA TRP A 115 14.77 -7.64 13.19
C TRP A 115 15.37 -7.65 11.77
N ILE A 116 16.62 -7.21 11.61
CA ILE A 116 17.35 -7.24 10.33
C ILE A 116 17.48 -8.68 9.81
N GLU A 117 17.82 -9.62 10.68
CA GLU A 117 17.93 -11.05 10.37
C GLU A 117 16.57 -11.59 9.89
N VAL A 118 15.51 -11.41 10.69
CA VAL A 118 14.16 -11.86 10.35
C VAL A 118 13.65 -11.24 9.05
N ALA A 119 13.87 -9.95 8.82
CA ALA A 119 13.47 -9.28 7.58
C ALA A 119 14.22 -9.84 6.37
N THR A 120 15.51 -10.14 6.53
CA THR A 120 16.36 -10.74 5.49
C THR A 120 15.89 -12.15 5.15
N ASP A 121 15.63 -12.98 6.16
CA ASP A 121 15.23 -14.37 5.95
C ASP A 121 13.84 -14.50 5.36
N ARG A 122 12.89 -13.68 5.81
CA ARG A 122 11.54 -13.61 5.22
C ARG A 122 11.59 -13.26 3.73
N TYR A 123 12.42 -12.29 3.36
CA TYR A 123 12.57 -11.91 1.96
C TYR A 123 13.22 -13.00 1.12
N LYS A 124 14.31 -13.61 1.61
CA LYS A 124 14.97 -14.75 0.93
C LYS A 124 13.99 -15.89 0.70
N ALA A 125 13.23 -16.27 1.72
CA ALA A 125 12.31 -17.38 1.59
C ALA A 125 11.12 -17.07 0.66
N MET A 126 10.65 -15.82 0.59
CA MET A 126 9.73 -15.40 -0.48
C MET A 126 10.34 -15.52 -1.88
N GLN A 127 11.61 -15.14 -2.05
CA GLN A 127 12.31 -15.29 -3.33
C GLN A 127 12.47 -16.76 -3.73
N GLU A 128 12.76 -17.63 -2.78
CA GLU A 128 12.83 -19.08 -3.03
C GLU A 128 11.47 -19.64 -3.49
N VAL A 129 10.37 -19.25 -2.86
CA VAL A 129 9.02 -19.67 -3.29
C VAL A 129 8.73 -19.20 -4.71
N ILE A 130 9.09 -17.97 -5.05
CA ILE A 130 8.91 -17.43 -6.40
C ILE A 130 9.76 -18.23 -7.40
N ARG A 131 11.02 -18.51 -7.05
CA ARG A 131 11.96 -19.29 -7.87
C ARG A 131 11.44 -20.69 -8.15
N GLU A 132 11.06 -21.43 -7.12
CA GLU A 132 10.48 -22.78 -7.23
C GLU A 132 9.19 -22.77 -8.07
N THR A 133 8.32 -21.77 -7.85
CA THR A 133 7.09 -21.63 -8.62
C THR A 133 7.37 -21.31 -10.09
N GLN A 134 8.40 -20.50 -10.37
CA GLN A 134 8.83 -20.15 -11.73
C GLN A 134 9.40 -21.37 -12.47
N GLU A 135 10.12 -22.24 -11.77
CA GLU A 135 10.63 -23.50 -12.31
C GLU A 135 9.50 -24.47 -12.69
N LEU A 136 8.44 -24.52 -11.89
CA LEU A 136 7.23 -25.31 -12.13
C LEU A 136 6.38 -24.76 -13.28
N TYR A 137 6.25 -23.43 -13.39
CA TYR A 137 5.40 -22.77 -14.38
C TYR A 137 6.19 -21.89 -15.35
N ARG A 138 7.01 -22.53 -16.19
CA ARG A 138 7.94 -21.87 -17.13
C ARG A 138 7.26 -20.97 -18.19
N GLN A 139 5.98 -21.20 -18.47
CA GLN A 139 5.21 -20.39 -19.41
C GLN A 139 4.86 -18.99 -18.89
N TYR A 140 4.97 -18.75 -17.58
CA TYR A 140 4.69 -17.46 -16.96
C TYR A 140 5.98 -16.71 -16.64
N ASN A 141 5.89 -15.39 -16.56
CA ASN A 141 6.98 -14.56 -16.06
C ASN A 141 6.58 -13.95 -14.71
N LEU A 142 6.80 -14.72 -13.64
CA LEU A 142 6.38 -14.37 -12.28
C LEU A 142 7.15 -13.17 -11.76
N HIS A 143 8.46 -13.12 -12.03
CA HIS A 143 9.32 -12.01 -11.65
C HIS A 143 8.89 -10.70 -12.32
N ALA A 144 8.62 -10.71 -13.63
CA ALA A 144 8.14 -9.51 -14.33
C ALA A 144 6.76 -9.06 -13.83
N ALA A 145 5.87 -10.01 -13.52
CA ALA A 145 4.57 -9.67 -12.98
C ALA A 145 4.66 -8.97 -11.61
N LEU A 146 5.48 -9.49 -10.70
CA LEU A 146 5.70 -8.84 -9.40
C LEU A 146 6.41 -7.49 -9.54
N GLN A 147 7.47 -7.42 -10.34
CA GLN A 147 8.22 -6.18 -10.55
C GLN A 147 7.35 -5.10 -11.18
N TYR A 148 6.78 -5.36 -12.35
CA TYR A 148 6.11 -4.31 -13.12
C TYR A 148 4.71 -4.00 -12.61
N ILE A 149 3.92 -5.01 -12.24
CA ILE A 149 2.54 -4.73 -11.78
C ILE A 149 2.51 -4.35 -10.30
N VAL A 150 3.26 -5.02 -9.42
CA VAL A 150 3.15 -4.80 -7.97
C VAL A 150 4.07 -3.67 -7.49
N ILE A 151 5.32 -3.62 -7.95
CA ILE A 151 6.29 -2.62 -7.47
C ILE A 151 6.21 -1.32 -8.27
N GLU A 152 6.11 -1.40 -9.60
CA GLU A 152 6.11 -0.23 -10.48
C GLU A 152 4.71 0.28 -10.88
N ASP A 153 3.65 -0.41 -10.45
CA ASP A 153 2.25 -0.10 -10.76
C ASP A 153 1.92 0.01 -12.25
N GLN A 154 2.66 -0.68 -13.12
CA GLN A 154 2.44 -0.67 -14.56
C GLN A 154 1.20 -1.47 -14.95
N GLN A 155 0.40 -0.90 -15.86
CA GLN A 155 -0.80 -1.55 -16.40
C GLN A 155 -0.44 -2.50 -17.54
N LEU A 156 -0.05 -3.74 -17.19
CA LEU A 156 0.33 -4.79 -18.14
C LEU A 156 -0.68 -5.95 -18.12
N PRO A 157 -1.83 -5.87 -18.82
CA PRO A 157 -2.87 -6.90 -18.80
C PRO A 157 -2.39 -8.31 -19.15
N TYR A 158 -1.40 -8.41 -20.05
CA TYR A 158 -0.83 -9.70 -20.47
C TYR A 158 -0.06 -10.43 -19.36
N LEU A 159 0.41 -9.72 -18.33
CA LEU A 159 1.09 -10.32 -17.17
C LEU A 159 0.13 -10.71 -16.04
N VAL A 160 -1.17 -10.42 -16.15
CA VAL A 160 -2.13 -10.69 -15.06
C VAL A 160 -2.23 -12.19 -14.73
N SER A 161 -2.14 -13.07 -15.73
CA SER A 161 -2.10 -14.52 -15.49
C SER A 161 -0.86 -14.93 -14.70
N SER A 162 0.31 -14.38 -15.04
CA SER A 162 1.56 -14.60 -14.29
C SER A 162 1.47 -14.04 -12.86
N LEU A 163 0.85 -12.87 -12.69
CA LEU A 163 0.61 -12.27 -11.37
C LEU A 163 -0.23 -13.18 -10.49
N ARG A 164 -1.35 -13.73 -10.99
CA ARG A 164 -2.22 -14.65 -10.23
C ARG A 164 -1.45 -15.88 -9.73
N MET A 165 -0.57 -16.43 -10.56
CA MET A 165 0.27 -17.58 -10.19
C MET A 165 1.28 -17.22 -9.09
N ALA A 166 1.96 -16.09 -9.23
CA ALA A 166 2.89 -15.61 -8.21
C ALA A 166 2.18 -15.36 -6.87
N LEU A 167 1.04 -14.66 -6.88
CA LEU A 167 0.27 -14.35 -5.68
C LEU A 167 -0.31 -15.60 -5.01
N ASN A 168 -0.75 -16.60 -5.79
CA ASN A 168 -1.18 -17.89 -5.24
C ASN A 168 -0.06 -18.62 -4.50
N ALA A 169 1.17 -18.59 -5.03
CA ALA A 169 2.31 -19.21 -4.37
C ALA A 169 2.68 -18.47 -3.08
N LEU A 170 2.73 -17.13 -3.13
CA LEU A 170 3.03 -16.30 -1.96
C LEU A 170 1.97 -16.43 -0.87
N GLN A 171 0.69 -16.50 -1.23
CA GLN A 171 -0.43 -16.70 -0.28
C GLN A 171 -0.28 -18.01 0.49
N LYS A 172 0.17 -19.09 -0.16
CA LYS A 172 0.41 -20.40 0.49
C LYS A 172 1.63 -20.37 1.42
N TYR A 173 2.65 -19.61 1.05
CA TYR A 173 3.87 -19.49 1.83
C TYR A 173 3.71 -18.65 3.10
N CYS A 174 2.77 -17.70 3.12
CA CYS A 174 2.69 -16.69 4.18
C CYS A 174 2.73 -17.31 5.60
N PRO A 175 3.79 -17.02 6.40
CA PRO A 175 4.04 -17.66 7.68
C PRO A 175 3.02 -17.32 8.77
N GLU A 176 2.19 -16.29 8.56
CA GLU A 176 1.18 -15.83 9.52
C GLU A 176 -0.09 -16.70 9.55
N LYS A 177 -0.24 -17.66 8.62
CA LYS A 177 -1.37 -18.61 8.61
C LYS A 177 -1.10 -19.92 9.37
N LYS A 178 -0.03 -20.03 10.17
CA LYS A 178 0.05 -21.08 11.19
C LYS A 178 -0.89 -20.72 12.34
N LYS A 179 -2.13 -21.21 12.23
CA LYS A 179 -3.12 -21.23 13.30
C LYS A 179 -2.42 -21.69 14.59
N THR A 180 -2.47 -20.83 15.60
CA THR A 180 -2.46 -21.25 17.00
C THR A 180 -3.56 -22.30 17.15
N SER A 181 -3.18 -23.57 17.17
CA SER A 181 -4.00 -24.68 17.67
C SER A 181 -3.50 -25.03 19.06
#